data_AF-A0A821MB92-F1
#
_entry.id   AF-A0A821MB92-F1
#
_cell.length_a   1.000
_cell.length_b   1.000
_cell.length_c   1.000
_cell.angle_alpha   90.00
_cell.angle_beta   90.00
_cell.angle_gamma   90.00
#
_symmetry.space_group_name_H-M   'P 1'
#
loop_
_entity.id
_entity.type
_entity.pdbx_description
1 polymer ?
#
loop_
_entity_poly.entity_id
_entity_poly.type
_entity_poly.pdbx_seq_one_letter_code
_entity_poly.pdbx_strand_id
1 'polypeptide(L)'
;YDEHGEPKFPLDDLLKLEEQVGRVRWIVPVLPSGELIKCLRTAVCLAREKIDTKSESCQRFIRDSLVTSFTKIFCDEAVGGWKNDIYIAIYNNAMLFIQLCAFKIDDDCFPLLDVLSFVMNPTGR
;
A
#
# COMPACT_ATOMS: atom_id res chain seq x y z
N TYR A 1 -13.99 7.00 14.19
CA TYR A 1 -13.28 6.32 15.27
C TYR A 1 -13.91 4.96 15.52
N ASP A 2 -13.12 3.97 15.93
CA ASP A 2 -13.59 2.65 16.36
C ASP A 2 -13.99 2.65 17.85
N GLU A 3 -14.25 1.47 18.40
CA GLU A 3 -14.65 1.29 19.81
C GLU A 3 -13.53 1.62 20.82
N HIS A 4 -12.28 1.71 20.37
CA HIS A 4 -11.12 2.09 21.17
C HIS A 4 -10.78 3.59 21.04
N GLY A 5 -11.50 4.33 20.20
CA GLY A 5 -11.24 5.75 19.97
C GLY A 5 -10.12 6.02 18.98
N GLU A 6 -9.69 5.05 18.18
CA GLU A 6 -8.74 5.23 17.08
C GLU A 6 -9.45 5.56 15.76
N PRO A 7 -8.84 6.33 14.84
CA PRO A 7 -9.39 6.49 13.49
C PRO A 7 -9.62 5.14 12.82
N LYS A 8 -10.78 4.97 12.17
CA LYS A 8 -11.15 3.68 11.59
C LYS A 8 -10.19 3.30 10.47
N PHE A 9 -9.64 2.09 10.55
CA PHE A 9 -8.84 1.46 9.50
C PHE A 9 -9.48 0.11 9.09
N PRO A 10 -9.43 -0.30 7.81
CA PRO A 10 -10.04 -1.56 7.37
C PRO A 10 -9.20 -2.78 7.82
N LEU A 11 -9.33 -3.16 9.09
CA LEU A 11 -8.51 -4.22 9.71
C LEU A 11 -8.70 -5.59 9.04
N ASP A 12 -9.94 -5.95 8.70
CA ASP A 12 -10.21 -7.23 8.01
C ASP A 12 -9.54 -7.31 6.64
N ASP A 13 -9.53 -6.20 5.89
CA ASP A 13 -8.81 -6.14 4.60
C ASP A 13 -7.30 -6.15 4.83
N LEU A 14 -6.79 -5.47 5.87
CA LEU A 14 -5.36 -5.48 6.21
C LEU A 14 -4.86 -6.89 6.52
N LEU A 15 -5.58 -7.65 7.35
CA LEU A 15 -5.22 -9.03 7.71
C LEU A 15 -5.25 -9.95 6.47
N LYS A 16 -6.25 -9.80 5.61
CA LYS A 16 -6.33 -10.56 4.36
C LYS A 16 -5.20 -10.22 3.40
N LEU A 17 -4.83 -8.93 3.29
CA LEU A 17 -3.68 -8.50 2.49
C LEU A 17 -2.40 -9.16 2.98
N GLU A 18 -2.14 -9.10 4.28
CA GLU A 18 -0.96 -9.70 4.91
C GLU A 18 -0.88 -11.21 4.67
N GLU A 19 -2.01 -11.90 4.80
CA GLU A 19 -2.10 -13.33 4.47
C GLU A 19 -1.78 -13.59 2.99
N GLN A 20 -2.33 -12.80 2.06
CA GLN A 20 -2.11 -12.95 0.63
C GLN A 20 -0.64 -12.72 0.25
N VAL A 21 -0.03 -11.64 0.75
CA VAL A 21 1.38 -11.31 0.43
C VAL A 21 2.36 -12.25 1.11
N GLY A 22 1.98 -12.90 2.22
CA GLY A 22 2.80 -13.92 2.88
C GLY A 22 2.88 -15.26 2.14
N ARG A 23 2.03 -15.51 1.13
CA ARG A 23 2.02 -16.78 0.38
C ARG A 23 3.18 -16.86 -0.62
N VAL A 24 3.76 -18.05 -0.73
CA VAL A 24 4.78 -18.38 -1.76
C VAL A 24 4.18 -18.27 -3.16
N ARG A 25 2.99 -18.84 -3.36
CA ARG A 25 2.17 -18.62 -4.55
C ARG A 25 1.09 -17.61 -4.21
N TRP A 26 1.35 -16.36 -4.53
CA TRP A 26 0.44 -15.25 -4.28
C TRP A 26 -0.32 -14.88 -5.55
N ILE A 27 -1.44 -14.19 -5.36
CA ILE A 27 -2.16 -13.51 -6.43
C ILE A 27 -1.91 -12.02 -6.21
N VAL A 28 -1.52 -11.31 -7.26
CA VAL A 28 -1.25 -9.87 -7.19
C VAL A 28 -2.49 -9.11 -6.67
N PRO A 29 -2.44 -8.46 -5.48
CA PRO A 29 -3.60 -7.94 -4.76
C PRO A 29 -4.00 -6.55 -5.27
N VAL A 30 -3.98 -6.35 -6.58
CA VAL A 30 -4.22 -5.05 -7.23
C VAL A 30 -5.60 -4.95 -7.84
N LEU A 31 -6.45 -5.97 -7.67
CA LEU A 31 -7.78 -5.97 -8.26
C LEU A 31 -8.59 -4.73 -7.80
N PRO A 32 -9.46 -4.18 -8.67
CA PRO A 32 -10.39 -3.13 -8.28
C PRO A 32 -11.22 -3.58 -7.08
N SER A 33 -11.17 -2.82 -5.98
CA SER A 33 -11.77 -3.14 -4.68
C SER A 33 -11.10 -4.26 -3.87
N GLY A 34 -9.87 -4.66 -4.24
CA GLY A 34 -9.03 -5.53 -3.44
C GLY A 34 -8.56 -4.88 -2.13
N GLU A 35 -7.94 -5.69 -1.28
CA GLU A 35 -7.52 -5.31 0.06
C GLU A 35 -6.50 -4.16 0.03
N LEU A 36 -5.48 -4.25 -0.84
CA LEU A 36 -4.42 -3.23 -0.95
C LEU A 36 -4.98 -1.84 -1.22
N ILE A 37 -5.89 -1.70 -2.20
CA ILE A 37 -6.41 -0.38 -2.57
C ILE A 37 -7.32 0.20 -1.48
N LYS A 38 -8.04 -0.64 -0.72
CA LYS A 38 -8.84 -0.19 0.43
C LYS A 38 -7.95 0.34 1.55
N CYS A 39 -6.95 -0.43 1.97
CA CYS A 39 -5.99 0.00 2.99
C CYS A 39 -5.26 1.28 2.56
N LEU A 40 -4.80 1.35 1.30
CA LEU A 40 -4.09 2.50 0.77
C LEU A 40 -4.95 3.76 0.72
N ARG A 41 -6.21 3.65 0.25
CA ARG A 41 -7.15 4.79 0.25
C ARG A 41 -7.41 5.30 1.67
N THR A 42 -7.61 4.40 2.63
CA THR A 42 -7.82 4.82 4.02
C THR A 42 -6.56 5.48 4.58
N ALA A 43 -5.37 4.95 4.32
CA ALA A 43 -4.11 5.56 4.73
C ALA A 43 -3.94 6.98 4.15
N VAL A 44 -4.24 7.18 2.87
CA VAL A 44 -4.24 8.51 2.23
C VAL A 44 -5.22 9.47 2.91
N CYS A 45 -6.44 9.03 3.21
CA CYS A 45 -7.43 9.85 3.91
C CYS A 45 -6.96 10.26 5.30
N LEU A 46 -6.43 9.31 6.09
CA LEU A 46 -5.95 9.60 7.45
C LEU A 46 -4.71 10.49 7.45
N ALA A 47 -3.79 10.29 6.50
CA ALA A 47 -2.59 11.13 6.35
C ALA A 47 -2.96 12.57 5.95
N ARG A 48 -3.92 12.74 5.03
CA ARG A 48 -4.45 14.05 4.66
C ARG A 48 -5.00 14.82 5.87
N GLU A 49 -5.65 14.11 6.80
CA GLU A 49 -6.22 14.67 8.02
C GLU A 49 -5.20 14.75 9.18
N LYS A 50 -3.95 14.31 8.98
CA LYS A 50 -2.88 14.25 9.98
C LYS A 50 -3.27 13.46 11.24
N ILE A 51 -4.00 12.37 11.06
CA ILE A 51 -4.46 11.48 12.13
C ILE A 51 -4.06 10.02 11.90
N ASP A 52 -3.30 9.72 10.85
CA ASP A 52 -2.77 8.39 10.57
C ASP A 52 -1.93 7.82 11.73
N THR A 53 -1.18 8.67 12.44
CA THR A 53 -0.40 8.29 13.64
C THR A 53 -1.24 7.97 14.87
N LYS A 54 -2.56 8.22 14.82
CA LYS A 54 -3.51 7.84 15.88
C LYS A 54 -4.16 6.48 15.65
N SER A 55 -3.87 5.83 14.52
CA SER A 55 -4.35 4.48 14.21
C SER A 55 -3.15 3.53 14.15
N GLU A 56 -3.10 2.56 15.05
CA GLU A 56 -2.02 1.56 15.09
C GLU A 56 -2.00 0.72 13.81
N SER A 57 -3.18 0.33 13.33
CA SER A 57 -3.35 -0.41 12.09
C SER A 57 -2.90 0.36 10.85
N CYS A 58 -3.15 1.68 10.79
CA CYS A 58 -2.66 2.52 9.68
C CYS A 58 -1.13 2.59 9.67
N GLN A 59 -0.52 2.81 10.83
CA GLN A 59 0.94 2.86 10.97
C GLN A 59 1.59 1.52 10.60
N ARG A 60 1.00 0.40 11.04
CA ARG A 60 1.45 -0.95 10.66
C ARG A 60 1.34 -1.18 9.15
N PHE A 61 0.23 -0.78 8.54
CA PHE A 61 0.08 -0.87 7.09
C PHE A 61 1.19 -0.11 6.36
N ILE A 62 1.46 1.15 6.73
CA ILE A 62 2.49 1.97 6.06
C ILE A 62 3.88 1.38 6.25
N ARG A 63 4.20 0.91 7.46
CA ARG A 63 5.52 0.40 7.81
C ARG A 63 5.82 -0.96 7.18
N ASP A 64 4.85 -1.87 7.17
CA ASP A 64 5.10 -3.29 6.89
C ASP A 64 4.38 -3.74 5.60
N SER A 65 3.04 -3.73 5.63
CA SER A 65 2.20 -4.34 4.59
C SER A 65 2.28 -3.61 3.25
N LEU A 66 2.39 -2.28 3.26
CA LEU A 66 2.58 -1.44 2.08
C LEU A 66 3.92 -1.73 1.41
N VAL A 67 5.01 -1.70 2.19
CA VAL A 67 6.38 -1.96 1.71
C VAL A 67 6.47 -3.35 1.10
N THR A 68 5.98 -4.36 1.82
CA THR A 68 5.98 -5.75 1.34
C THR A 68 5.16 -5.91 0.07
N SER A 69 3.96 -5.32 0.01
CA SER A 69 3.10 -5.39 -1.17
C SER A 69 3.76 -4.78 -2.39
N PHE A 70 4.28 -3.55 -2.29
CA PHE A 70 4.92 -2.88 -3.42
C PHE A 70 6.23 -3.55 -3.82
N THR A 71 7.05 -3.98 -2.87
CA THR A 71 8.29 -4.73 -3.18
C THR A 71 7.97 -5.98 -3.99
N LYS A 72 6.99 -6.78 -3.57
CA LYS A 72 6.57 -7.96 -4.33
C LYS A 72 5.99 -7.58 -5.69
N ILE A 73 5.12 -6.57 -5.79
CA ILE A 73 4.52 -6.16 -7.06
C ILE A 73 5.58 -5.73 -8.08
N PHE A 74 6.54 -4.91 -7.68
CA PHE A 74 7.52 -4.32 -8.59
C PHE A 74 8.76 -5.18 -8.81
N CYS A 75 8.98 -6.21 -7.99
CA CYS A 75 10.11 -7.14 -8.14
C CYS A 75 9.69 -8.57 -8.53
N ASP A 76 8.41 -8.80 -8.85
CA ASP A 76 7.95 -10.13 -9.26
C ASP A 76 8.46 -10.48 -10.67
N GLU A 77 9.10 -11.64 -10.83
CA GLU A 77 9.57 -12.10 -12.14
C GLU A 77 8.41 -12.33 -13.13
N ALA A 78 7.18 -12.50 -12.64
CA ALA A 78 5.98 -12.67 -13.45
C ALA A 78 5.35 -11.35 -13.93
N VAL A 79 5.93 -10.18 -13.61
CA VAL A 79 5.41 -8.86 -14.03
C VAL A 79 5.10 -8.85 -15.52
N GLY A 80 6.03 -9.31 -16.37
CA GLY A 80 5.87 -9.36 -17.82
C GLY A 80 4.72 -10.25 -18.34
N GLY A 81 4.17 -11.13 -17.50
CA GLY A 81 3.07 -12.03 -17.83
C GLY A 81 1.67 -11.53 -17.42
N TRP A 82 1.58 -10.35 -16.78
CA TRP A 82 0.30 -9.82 -16.32
C TRP A 82 -0.53 -9.21 -17.44
N LYS A 83 -1.86 -9.24 -17.27
CA LYS A 83 -2.81 -8.64 -18.21
C LYS A 83 -2.81 -7.12 -18.08
N ASN A 84 -3.16 -6.40 -19.16
CA ASN A 84 -3.24 -4.93 -19.19
C ASN A 84 -4.03 -4.33 -18.01
N ASP A 85 -5.14 -4.93 -17.61
CA ASP A 85 -5.95 -4.44 -16.50
C ASP A 85 -5.21 -4.46 -15.14
N ILE A 86 -4.26 -5.39 -14.97
CA ILE A 86 -3.41 -5.47 -13.79
C ILE A 86 -2.42 -4.32 -13.78
N TYR A 87 -1.79 -4.00 -14.91
CA TYR A 87 -0.90 -2.84 -15.02
C TYR A 87 -1.63 -1.53 -14.75
N ILE A 88 -2.84 -1.37 -15.27
CA ILE A 88 -3.70 -0.19 -14.99
C ILE A 88 -3.96 -0.09 -13.48
N ALA A 89 -4.24 -1.21 -12.83
CA ALA A 89 -4.51 -1.20 -11.39
C ALA A 89 -3.25 -0.93 -10.54
N ILE A 90 -2.08 -1.45 -10.95
CA ILE A 90 -0.78 -1.11 -10.34
C ILE A 90 -0.51 0.39 -10.47
N TYR A 91 -0.70 0.96 -11.66
CA TYR A 91 -0.55 2.40 -11.89
C TYR A 91 -1.45 3.21 -10.96
N ASN A 92 -2.73 2.84 -10.84
CA ASN A 92 -3.67 3.53 -9.95
C ASN A 92 -3.26 3.43 -8.47
N ASN A 93 -2.78 2.28 -8.03
CA ASN A 93 -2.24 2.11 -6.67
C ASN A 93 -0.98 2.94 -6.46
N ALA A 94 -0.08 2.99 -7.45
CA ALA A 94 1.11 3.84 -7.40
C ALA A 94 0.76 5.32 -7.29
N MET A 95 -0.26 5.80 -8.01
CA MET A 95 -0.73 7.19 -7.89
C MET A 95 -1.25 7.52 -6.49
N LEU A 96 -2.03 6.62 -5.88
CA LEU A 96 -2.45 6.78 -4.48
C LEU A 96 -1.27 6.74 -3.51
N PHE A 97 -0.27 5.91 -3.76
CA PHE A 97 0.96 5.88 -2.98
C PHE A 97 1.73 7.19 -3.07
N ILE A 98 1.86 7.78 -4.26
CA ILE A 98 2.50 9.10 -4.42
C ILE A 98 1.70 10.19 -3.70
N GLN A 99 0.37 10.09 -3.72
CA GLN A 99 -0.48 10.99 -2.94
C GLN A 99 -0.24 10.84 -1.42
N LEU A 100 -0.08 9.59 -0.92
CA LEU A 100 0.29 9.34 0.47
C LEU A 100 1.63 9.98 0.82
N CYS A 101 2.64 9.82 -0.04
CA CYS A 101 3.96 10.44 0.13
C CYS A 101 3.86 11.96 0.21
N ALA A 102 3.06 12.58 -0.67
CA ALA A 102 2.86 14.02 -0.66
C ALA A 102 2.25 14.53 0.65
N PHE A 103 1.29 13.79 1.23
CA PHE A 103 0.70 14.17 2.53
C PHE A 103 1.63 13.94 3.72
N LYS A 104 2.60 13.03 3.59
CA LYS A 104 3.57 12.67 4.63
C LYS A 104 4.96 13.23 4.36
N ILE A 105 5.11 14.22 3.47
CA ILE A 105 6.42 14.72 3.03
C ILE A 105 7.22 15.39 4.15
N ASP A 106 6.53 15.94 5.14
CA ASP A 106 7.13 16.57 6.32
C ASP A 106 7.39 15.56 7.46
N ASP A 107 6.99 14.29 7.30
CA ASP A 107 7.19 13.24 8.30
C ASP A 107 8.44 12.42 7.99
N ASP A 108 9.22 12.06 9.00
CA ASP A 108 10.35 11.11 8.90
C ASP A 108 9.85 9.66 8.72
N CYS A 109 9.25 9.38 7.56
CA CYS A 109 8.64 8.10 7.23
C CYS A 109 9.50 7.29 6.24
N PHE A 110 10.58 6.69 6.74
CA PHE A 110 11.52 5.85 5.95
C PHE A 110 10.85 4.75 5.10
N PRO A 111 9.80 4.05 5.56
CA PRO A 111 9.11 3.04 4.73
C PRO A 111 8.59 3.58 3.39
N LEU A 112 8.18 4.86 3.33
CA LEU A 112 7.74 5.46 2.06
C LEU A 112 8.92 5.70 1.11
N LEU A 113 10.10 6.02 1.63
CA LEU A 113 11.31 6.18 0.82
C LEU A 113 11.74 4.85 0.19
N ASP A 114 11.64 3.75 0.95
CA ASP A 114 11.90 2.41 0.43
C ASP A 114 10.97 2.10 -0.75
N VAL A 115 9.67 2.37 -0.61
CA VAL A 115 8.70 2.13 -1.69
C VAL A 115 8.90 3.06 -2.89
N LEU A 116 9.23 4.33 -2.65
CA LEU A 116 9.55 5.29 -3.72
C LEU A 116 10.72 4.81 -4.59
N SER A 117 11.71 4.15 -3.98
CA SER A 117 12.86 3.61 -4.71
C SER A 117 12.45 2.58 -5.78
N PHE A 118 11.35 1.86 -5.58
CA PHE A 118 10.80 0.92 -6.57
C PHE A 118 9.87 1.62 -7.56
N VAL A 119 8.92 2.43 -7.06
CA VAL A 119 7.88 3.06 -7.88
C VAL A 119 8.46 4.07 -8.88
N MET A 120 9.53 4.77 -8.49
CA MET A 120 10.17 5.82 -9.30
C MET A 120 11.44 5.33 -10.01
N ASN A 121 11.66 4.02 -10.11
CA ASN A 121 12.84 3.48 -10.79
C ASN A 121 12.59 3.37 -12.31
N PRO A 122 13.18 4.25 -13.16
CA PRO A 122 13.00 4.17 -14.61
C PRO A 122 13.77 3.00 -15.23
N THR A 123 14.67 2.39 -14.48
CA THR A 123 15.48 1.23 -14.89
C THR A 123 14.97 -0.09 -14.33
N GLY A 124 13.85 -0.07 -13.59
CA GLY A 124 13.19 -1.28 -13.11
C GLY A 124 12.96 -2.22 -14.28
N ARG A 125 13.60 -3.39 -14.25
CA ARG A 125 13.37 -4.48 -15.19
C ARG A 125 12.08 -5.19 -14.84
#